data_AF-A0A8I1TP08-F1
#
_entry.id   AF-A0A8I1TP08-F1
#
_cell.length_a   1.000
_cell.length_b   1.000
_cell.length_c   1.000
_cell.angle_alpha   90.00
_cell.angle_beta   90.00
_cell.angle_gamma   90.00
#
_symmetry.space_group_name_H-M   'P 1'
#
loop_
_entity.id
_entity.type
_entity.pdbx_description
1 polymer ?
#
loop_
_entity_poly.entity_id
_entity_poly.type
_entity_poly.pdbx_seq_one_letter_code
_entity_poly.pdbx_strand_id
1 'polypeptide(L)'
;MDLTDWTNEEIISVHEKLVDWRCRRQAPTWGNKFLNWTGFTGAFAFLTGLMDMFFGGPGPANVILVLLGALACFSWYKGDKQLKKNIDFLGELDQEIIRRGIKIK
;
A
#
# COMPACT_ATOMS: atom_id res chain seq x y z
N MET A 1 1.35 -17.31 -10.48
CA MET A 1 0.09 -18.05 -10.22
C MET A 1 -0.61 -18.10 -11.55
N ASP A 2 -0.99 -19.26 -12.06
CA ASP A 2 -1.60 -19.33 -13.39
C ASP A 2 -3.11 -19.11 -13.27
N LEU A 3 -3.62 -18.08 -13.94
CA LEU A 3 -5.05 -17.74 -13.93
C LEU A 3 -5.86 -18.67 -14.84
N THR A 4 -5.20 -19.45 -15.71
CA THR A 4 -5.86 -20.39 -16.62
C THR A 4 -6.58 -21.52 -15.89
N ASP A 5 -6.10 -21.92 -14.72
CA ASP A 5 -6.64 -23.05 -13.95
C ASP A 5 -7.88 -22.67 -13.13
N TRP A 6 -8.21 -21.39 -13.06
CA TRP A 6 -9.31 -20.88 -12.25
C TRP A 6 -10.64 -20.98 -12.99
N THR A 7 -11.70 -21.26 -12.24
CA THR A 7 -13.07 -21.25 -12.77
C THR A 7 -13.54 -19.81 -13.03
N ASN A 8 -14.51 -19.65 -13.93
CA ASN A 8 -15.07 -18.33 -14.23
C ASN A 8 -15.70 -17.66 -13.01
N GLU A 9 -16.31 -18.45 -12.11
CA GLU A 9 -16.90 -17.96 -10.86
C GLU A 9 -15.83 -17.43 -9.90
N GLU A 10 -14.71 -18.13 -9.76
CA GLU A 10 -13.59 -17.67 -8.94
C GLU A 10 -13.01 -16.35 -9.45
N ILE A 11 -12.78 -16.25 -10.76
CA ILE A 11 -12.27 -15.03 -11.40
C ILE A 11 -13.21 -13.85 -11.15
N ILE A 12 -14.51 -14.01 -11.39
CA ILE A 12 -15.49 -12.93 -11.16
C ILE A 12 -15.53 -12.55 -9.68
N SER A 13 -15.59 -13.53 -8.77
CA SER A 13 -15.69 -13.26 -7.33
C SER A 13 -14.47 -12.52 -6.76
N VAL A 14 -13.27 -12.86 -7.26
CA VAL A 14 -12.02 -12.21 -6.83
C VAL A 14 -11.89 -10.83 -7.46
N HIS A 15 -12.28 -10.67 -8.73
CA HIS A 15 -12.36 -9.37 -9.39
C HIS A 15 -13.31 -8.42 -8.63
N GLU A 16 -14.54 -8.83 -8.32
CA GLU A 16 -15.50 -8.00 -7.58
C GLU A 16 -14.98 -7.58 -6.20
N LYS A 17 -14.37 -8.51 -5.45
CA LYS A 17 -13.75 -8.21 -4.15
C LYS A 17 -12.60 -7.21 -4.27
N LEU A 18 -11.76 -7.34 -5.30
CA LEU A 18 -10.65 -6.41 -5.54
C LEU A 18 -11.14 -5.03 -5.98
N VAL A 19 -12.21 -4.96 -6.77
CA VAL A 19 -12.86 -3.70 -7.16
C VAL A 19 -13.49 -3.01 -5.94
N ASP A 20 -14.24 -3.73 -5.10
CA ASP A 20 -14.80 -3.16 -3.86
C ASP A 20 -13.68 -2.71 -2.91
N TRP A 21 -12.63 -3.51 -2.76
CA TRP A 21 -11.44 -3.12 -2.00
C TRP A 21 -10.81 -1.84 -2.56
N ARG A 22 -10.63 -1.73 -3.87
CA ARG A 22 -10.08 -0.53 -4.54
C ARG A 22 -10.97 0.69 -4.29
N CYS A 23 -12.29 0.56 -4.44
CA CYS A 23 -13.25 1.62 -4.17
C CYS A 23 -13.17 2.10 -2.72
N ARG A 24 -13.10 1.19 -1.74
CA ARG A 24 -12.92 1.53 -0.32
C ARG A 24 -11.55 2.17 -0.02
N ARG A 25 -10.51 1.77 -0.77
CA ARG A 25 -9.13 2.31 -0.64
C ARG A 25 -8.95 3.67 -1.32
N GLN A 26 -9.73 3.95 -2.36
CA GLN A 26 -9.73 5.24 -3.06
C GLN A 26 -10.75 6.22 -2.48
N ALA A 27 -11.75 5.74 -1.74
CA ALA A 27 -12.64 6.59 -0.99
C ALA A 27 -11.81 7.55 -0.10
N PRO A 28 -12.18 8.85 -0.04
CA PRO A 28 -11.53 9.85 0.79
C PRO A 28 -11.87 9.65 2.27
N THR A 29 -11.76 8.42 2.76
CA THR A 29 -11.92 8.06 4.16
C THR A 29 -10.68 8.43 4.95
N TRP A 30 -10.91 8.76 6.22
CA TRP A 30 -9.88 9.23 7.15
C TRP A 30 -8.69 8.27 7.25
N GLY A 31 -8.90 6.96 7.13
CA GLY A 31 -7.84 5.94 7.16
C GLY A 31 -6.87 5.97 5.95
N ASN A 32 -7.35 6.28 4.74
CA ASN A 32 -6.47 6.39 3.57
C ASN A 32 -5.66 7.70 3.61
N LYS A 33 -6.26 8.78 4.12
CA LYS A 33 -5.56 10.05 4.38
C LYS A 33 -4.54 9.91 5.52
N PHE A 34 -4.86 9.09 6.53
CA PHE A 34 -3.98 8.77 7.65
C PHE A 34 -2.71 8.04 7.19
N LEU A 35 -2.79 7.09 6.26
CA LEU A 35 -1.61 6.41 5.73
C LEU A 35 -0.62 7.39 5.06
N ASN A 36 -1.11 8.28 4.20
CA ASN A 36 -0.23 9.30 3.61
C ASN A 36 0.34 10.27 4.67
N TRP A 37 -0.46 10.62 5.68
CA TRP A 37 0.00 11.43 6.81
C TRP A 37 1.09 10.71 7.63
N THR A 38 0.95 9.41 7.88
CA THR A 38 1.94 8.63 8.64
C THR A 38 3.27 8.52 7.90
N GLY A 39 3.26 8.41 6.56
CA GLY A 39 4.48 8.46 5.75
C GLY A 39 5.18 9.82 5.88
N PHE A 40 4.44 10.92 5.78
CA PHE A 40 4.98 12.28 5.91
C PHE A 40 5.55 12.54 7.32
N THR A 41 4.79 12.22 8.36
CA THR A 41 5.24 12.38 9.76
C THR A 41 6.43 11.47 10.07
N GLY A 42 6.46 10.26 9.51
CA GLY A 42 7.60 9.35 9.61
C GLY A 42 8.87 9.92 8.99
N ALA A 43 8.78 10.47 7.77
CA ALA A 43 9.90 11.11 7.10
C ALA A 43 10.39 12.34 7.87
N PHE A 44 9.45 13.15 8.38
CA PHE A 44 9.76 14.30 9.23
C PHE A 44 10.50 13.88 10.51
N ALA A 45 9.99 12.90 11.25
CA ALA A 45 10.61 12.41 12.47
C ALA A 45 12.02 11.83 12.23
N PHE A 46 12.20 11.12 11.12
CA PHE A 46 13.50 10.57 10.71
C PHE A 46 14.52 11.68 10.43
N LEU A 47 14.15 12.68 9.62
CA LEU A 47 15.02 13.80 9.26
C LEU A 47 15.36 14.67 10.48
N THR A 48 14.39 14.96 11.32
CA THR A 48 14.61 15.74 12.56
C THR A 48 15.55 15.00 13.50
N GLY A 49 15.33 13.69 13.74
CA GLY A 49 16.22 12.89 14.58
C GLY A 49 17.65 12.80 14.05
N LEU A 50 17.83 12.71 12.73
CA LEU A 50 19.15 12.74 12.09
C LEU A 50 19.84 14.11 12.24
N MET A 51 19.11 15.20 12.01
CA MET A 51 19.64 16.55 12.14
C MET A 51 20.05 16.83 13.59
N ASP A 52 19.21 16.48 14.57
CA ASP A 52 19.52 16.65 15.98
C ASP A 52 20.74 15.82 16.41
N MET A 53 20.91 14.62 15.84
CA MET A 53 22.09 13.79 16.06
C MET A 53 23.36 14.40 15.45
N PHE A 54 23.25 15.04 14.29
CA PHE A 54 24.39 15.65 13.58
C PHE A 54 24.85 16.96 14.23
N PHE A 55 23.91 17.81 14.68
CA PHE A 55 24.21 19.11 15.28
C PHE A 55 24.35 19.08 16.81
N GLY A 56 23.63 18.18 17.49
CA GLY A 56 23.59 18.08 18.96
C GLY A 56 24.29 16.85 19.54
N GLY A 57 24.79 15.96 18.69
CA GLY A 57 25.38 14.67 19.09
C GLY A 57 24.33 13.56 19.32
N PRO A 58 24.76 12.30 19.38
CA PRO A 58 23.86 11.16 19.55
C PRO A 58 23.25 11.08 20.95
N GLY A 59 21.96 11.40 21.04
CA GLY A 59 21.13 11.22 22.22
C GLY A 59 20.12 10.08 22.07
N PRO A 60 19.69 9.43 23.19
CA PRO A 60 18.71 8.34 23.16
C PRO A 60 17.38 8.72 22.48
N ALA A 61 16.91 9.95 22.70
CA ALA A 61 15.66 10.45 22.10
C ALA A 61 15.76 10.55 20.57
N ASN A 62 16.89 11.03 20.07
CA ASN A 62 17.16 11.26 18.65
C ASN A 62 17.25 9.91 17.92
N VAL A 63 17.90 8.92 18.54
CA VAL A 63 17.96 7.53 18.03
C VAL A 63 16.56 6.92 17.92
N ILE A 64 15.72 7.10 18.94
CA ILE A 64 14.34 6.59 18.94
C ILE A 64 13.51 7.25 17.84
N LEU A 65 13.64 8.57 17.66
CA LEU A 65 12.98 9.33 16.59
C LEU A 65 13.35 8.81 15.20
N VAL A 66 14.64 8.55 14.96
CA VAL A 66 15.13 7.95 13.71
C VAL A 66 14.53 6.56 13.48
N LEU A 67 14.54 5.70 14.49
CA LEU A 67 13.99 4.34 14.37
C LEU A 67 12.48 4.35 14.10
N LEU A 68 11.71 5.16 14.84
CA LEU A 68 10.26 5.27 14.64
C LEU A 68 9.93 5.86 13.26
N GLY A 69 10.68 6.90 12.84
CA GLY A 69 10.53 7.50 11.52
C GLY A 69 10.81 6.49 10.40
N ALA A 70 11.87 5.70 10.53
CA ALA A 70 12.22 4.64 9.58
C ALA A 70 11.15 3.54 9.51
N LEU A 71 10.62 3.09 10.66
CA LEU A 71 9.55 2.08 10.71
C LEU A 71 8.24 2.58 10.11
N ALA A 72 7.88 3.84 10.36
CA ALA A 72 6.69 4.47 9.78
C ALA A 72 6.83 4.58 8.24
N CYS A 73 7.98 5.04 7.74
CA CYS A 73 8.27 5.09 6.31
C CYS A 73 8.24 3.69 5.68
N PHE A 74 8.83 2.69 6.34
CA PHE A 74 8.85 1.31 5.85
C PHE A 74 7.44 0.70 5.78
N SER A 75 6.62 0.97 6.81
CA SER A 75 5.22 0.51 6.84
C SER A 75 4.39 1.13 5.73
N TRP A 76 4.58 2.43 5.48
CA TRP A 76 3.96 3.12 4.34
C TRP A 76 4.43 2.53 3.01
N TYR A 77 5.73 2.37 2.82
CA TYR A 77 6.32 1.78 1.60
C TYR A 77 5.81 0.37 1.32
N LYS A 78 5.72 -0.47 2.36
CA LYS A 78 5.18 -1.84 2.22
C LYS A 78 3.71 -1.81 1.85
N GLY A 79 2.93 -0.90 2.42
CA GLY A 79 1.53 -0.67 2.08
C GLY A 79 1.35 -0.23 0.62
N ASP A 80 2.19 0.69 0.14
CA ASP A 80 2.19 1.17 -1.25
C ASP A 80 2.60 0.06 -2.23
N LYS A 81 3.65 -0.73 -1.90
CA LYS A 81 4.03 -1.89 -2.70
C LYS A 81 2.93 -2.94 -2.79
N GLN A 82 2.21 -3.21 -1.70
CA GLN A 82 1.08 -4.13 -1.72
C GLN A 82 -0.07 -3.58 -2.57
N LEU A 83 -0.34 -2.27 -2.49
CA LEU A 83 -1.32 -1.61 -3.35
C LEU A 83 -0.97 -1.78 -4.83
N LYS A 84 0.28 -1.52 -5.20
CA LYS A 84 0.73 -1.69 -6.59
C LYS A 84 0.56 -3.12 -7.08
N LYS A 85 0.99 -4.12 -6.29
CA LYS A 85 0.81 -5.54 -6.64
C LYS A 85 -0.66 -5.92 -6.84
N ASN A 86 -1.56 -5.42 -6.00
CA ASN A 86 -2.98 -5.70 -6.12
C ASN A 86 -3.61 -5.04 -7.35
N ILE A 87 -3.15 -3.85 -7.74
CA ILE A 87 -3.59 -3.18 -8.98
C ILE A 87 -3.07 -3.93 -10.21
N ASP A 88 -1.80 -4.33 -10.20
CA ASP A 88 -1.21 -5.10 -11.30
C ASP A 88 -1.96 -6.44 -11.48
N PHE A 89 -2.25 -7.14 -10.38
CA PHE A 89 -3.04 -8.37 -10.38
C PHE A 89 -4.47 -8.17 -10.88
N LEU A 90 -5.12 -7.06 -10.54
CA LEU A 90 -6.43 -6.71 -11.08
C LEU A 90 -6.38 -6.53 -12.61
N GLY A 91 -5.30 -5.96 -13.15
CA GLY A 91 -5.08 -5.85 -14.59
C GLY A 91 -4.92 -7.20 -15.28
N GLU A 92 -4.24 -8.16 -14.64
CA GLU A 92 -4.14 -9.55 -15.13
C GLU A 92 -5.52 -10.24 -15.15
N LEU A 93 -6.35 -10.02 -14.12
CA LEU A 93 -7.73 -10.52 -14.07
C LEU A 93 -8.60 -9.91 -15.18
N ASP A 94 -8.52 -8.59 -15.40
CA ASP A 94 -9.26 -7.91 -16.48
C ASP A 94 -8.92 -8.48 -17.86
N GLN A 95 -7.62 -8.71 -18.12
CA GLN A 95 -7.17 -9.34 -19.37
C GLN A 95 -7.74 -10.74 -19.54
N GLU A 96 -7.76 -11.52 -18.47
CA GLU A 96 -8.27 -12.89 -18.49
C GLU A 96 -9.79 -12.95 -18.69
N ILE A 97 -10.55 -12.03 -18.08
CA ILE A 97 -11.99 -11.89 -18.28
C ILE A 97 -12.30 -11.53 -19.74
N ILE A 98 -11.56 -10.58 -20.32
CA ILE A 98 -11.69 -10.21 -21.73
C ILE A 98 -11.35 -11.41 -22.63
N ARG A 99 -10.26 -12.13 -22.34
CA ARG A 99 -9.83 -13.32 -23.09
C ARG A 99 -10.91 -14.40 -23.13
N ARG A 100 -11.63 -14.59 -22.01
CA ARG A 100 -12.70 -15.58 -21.88
C ARG A 100 -14.07 -15.08 -22.36
N GLY A 101 -14.19 -13.80 -22.72
CA GLY A 101 -15.46 -13.19 -23.10
C GLY A 101 -16.49 -13.18 -21.97
N ILE A 102 -16.04 -13.19 -20.71
CA ILE A 102 -16.91 -13.18 -19.54
C ILE A 102 -17.58 -11.80 -19.44
N LYS A 103 -18.91 -11.77 -19.40
CA LYS A 103 -19.64 -10.53 -19.07
C LYS A 103 -19.64 -10.33 -17.57
N ILE A 104 -18.81 -9.42 -17.09
CA ILE A 104 -18.94 -8.84 -15.74
C ILE A 104 -20.16 -7.92 -15.76
N LYS A 105 -20.97 -7.96 -14.71
CA LYS A 105 -22.21 -7.18 -14.60
C LYS A 105 -21.98 -5.81 -13.98
#